data_AF-C1GFU5-F1
#
_entry.id   AF-C1GFU5-F1
#
_cell.length_a   1.000
_cell.length_b   1.000
_cell.length_c   1.000
_cell.angle_alpha   90.00
_cell.angle_beta   90.00
_cell.angle_gamma   90.00
#
_symmetry.space_group_name_H-M   'P 1'
#
loop_
_entity.id
_entity.type
_entity.pdbx_description
1 polymer ?
#
loop_
_entity_poly.entity_id
_entity_poly.type
_entity_poly.pdbx_seq_one_letter_code
_entity_poly.pdbx_strand_id
1 'polypeptide(L)'
;MSSTYTPPPLPPPFTNSPSHLLAQGAEGRLYKTTFLTPSTPAALKVRPAKPYRHPILDSRLTCQRILQEARCLVKLSREKVPVPGVLALDVECGFDGDGDGKSREEGEDMAGKGSSNWTAWLLMEWVDGIVVRQVVDCWEKWVKSKEKAGLSDHMEIRKSEDEICVLLRRIGLVVGAMHQAGIVHGDLTTSNLMLRPVGHTSAHQSVEGKETESTQLISTCITQDAGLQIPEKPSLDGEIVLIDFGLAGQSIQDEDRAVDLYVLERAFGSSHPRTEPLFCEVLAGYAESYKGANLVLKKLEQVRLRGRKRSMIG
;
A
#
# COMPACT_ATOMS: atom_id res chain seq x y z
N MET A 1 14.75 -31.88 -1.72
CA MET A 1 13.51 -31.70 -2.51
C MET A 1 12.85 -30.42 -2.04
N SER A 2 12.97 -29.33 -2.81
CA SER A 2 12.32 -28.05 -2.48
C SER A 2 10.82 -28.27 -2.61
N SER A 3 10.13 -28.42 -1.47
CA SER A 3 8.67 -28.42 -1.41
C SER A 3 8.21 -27.07 -1.96
N THR A 4 7.83 -27.07 -3.24
CA THR A 4 7.34 -25.86 -3.91
C THR A 4 6.00 -25.55 -3.26
N TYR A 5 5.97 -24.49 -2.45
CA TYR A 5 4.77 -24.09 -1.74
C TYR A 5 3.68 -23.75 -2.74
N THR A 6 2.64 -24.59 -2.82
CA THR A 6 1.45 -24.30 -3.63
C THR A 6 0.46 -23.52 -2.77
N PRO A 7 0.18 -22.24 -3.09
CA PRO A 7 -0.84 -21.50 -2.37
C PRO A 7 -2.21 -22.17 -2.54
N PRO A 8 -3.13 -22.05 -1.55
CA PRO A 8 -4.47 -22.62 -1.69
C PRO A 8 -5.21 -22.02 -2.89
N PRO A 9 -6.13 -22.78 -3.51
CA PRO A 9 -6.85 -22.37 -4.72
C PRO A 9 -7.71 -21.14 -4.45
N LEU A 10 -7.59 -20.10 -5.26
CA LEU A 10 -8.29 -18.83 -5.07
C LEU A 10 -9.82 -18.98 -4.93
N PRO A 11 -10.49 -18.06 -4.21
CA PRO A 11 -11.95 -18.09 -4.10
C PRO A 11 -12.61 -17.87 -5.48
N PRO A 12 -13.82 -18.41 -5.72
CA PRO A 12 -14.64 -18.01 -6.85
C PRO A 12 -14.83 -16.48 -6.87
N PRO A 13 -14.85 -15.82 -8.04
CA PRO A 13 -14.77 -16.36 -9.40
C PRO A 13 -13.33 -16.57 -9.92
N PHE A 14 -12.29 -16.45 -9.08
CA PHE A 14 -10.88 -16.42 -9.50
C PHE A 14 -10.24 -17.82 -9.61
N THR A 15 -11.00 -18.90 -9.42
CA THR A 15 -10.52 -20.29 -9.45
C THR A 15 -9.78 -20.66 -10.74
N ASN A 16 -10.17 -20.07 -11.87
CA ASN A 16 -9.56 -20.31 -13.19
C ASN A 16 -8.80 -19.08 -13.75
N SER A 17 -8.63 -18.03 -12.95
CA SER A 17 -7.96 -16.80 -13.41
C SER A 17 -6.44 -16.93 -13.28
N PRO A 18 -5.64 -16.44 -14.25
CA PRO A 18 -4.19 -16.38 -14.09
C PRO A 18 -3.87 -15.46 -12.90
N SER A 19 -3.38 -16.05 -11.82
CA SER A 19 -3.05 -15.32 -10.60
C SER A 19 -1.61 -15.55 -10.21
N HIS A 20 -0.86 -14.45 -10.06
CA HIS A 20 0.51 -14.49 -9.57
C HIS A 20 0.55 -13.98 -8.13
N LEU A 21 0.96 -14.82 -7.18
CA LEU A 21 1.16 -14.41 -5.78
C LEU A 21 2.33 -13.43 -5.72
N LEU A 22 2.08 -12.19 -5.29
CA LEU A 22 3.09 -11.14 -5.20
C LEU A 22 3.67 -11.05 -3.80
N ALA A 23 2.81 -11.12 -2.79
CA ALA A 23 3.22 -10.94 -1.40
C ALA A 23 2.37 -11.83 -0.49
N GLN A 24 3.02 -12.39 0.54
CA GLN A 24 2.37 -13.13 1.61
C GLN A 24 2.84 -12.55 2.94
N GLY A 25 1.94 -11.84 3.60
CA GLY A 25 2.15 -11.31 4.95
C GLY A 25 1.41 -12.13 6.01
N ALA A 26 1.60 -11.74 7.27
CA ALA A 26 0.81 -12.28 8.38
C ALA A 26 -0.69 -11.93 8.24
N GLU A 27 -0.99 -10.81 7.60
CA GLU A 27 -2.31 -10.17 7.50
C GLU A 27 -3.14 -10.61 6.29
N GLY A 28 -2.50 -11.09 5.21
CA GLY A 28 -3.15 -11.44 3.95
C GLY A 28 -2.16 -11.87 2.85
N ARG A 29 -2.72 -12.38 1.75
CA ARG A 29 -2.02 -12.72 0.50
C ARG A 29 -2.48 -11.76 -0.59
N LEU A 30 -1.54 -11.23 -1.36
CA LEU A 30 -1.80 -10.34 -2.49
C LEU A 30 -1.47 -11.04 -3.80
N TYR A 31 -2.43 -11.08 -4.70
CA TYR A 31 -2.29 -11.69 -6.03
C TYR A 31 -2.48 -10.63 -7.12
N LYS A 32 -1.69 -10.70 -8.20
CA LYS A 32 -2.00 -10.01 -9.44
C LYS A 32 -2.97 -10.86 -10.25
N THR A 33 -4.08 -10.28 -10.67
CA THR A 33 -5.10 -10.92 -11.51
C THR A 33 -5.62 -9.92 -12.56
N THR A 34 -6.71 -10.26 -13.24
CA THR A 34 -7.37 -9.40 -14.24
C THR A 34 -8.81 -9.15 -13.85
N PHE A 35 -9.38 -8.02 -14.28
CA PHE A 35 -10.76 -7.64 -13.98
C PHE A 35 -11.57 -7.47 -15.26
N LEU A 36 -12.59 -8.32 -15.46
CA LEU A 36 -13.50 -8.40 -16.61
C LEU A 36 -12.85 -8.66 -17.98
N THR A 37 -11.68 -8.08 -18.25
CA THR A 37 -10.90 -8.26 -19.49
C THR A 37 -9.46 -8.68 -19.17
N PRO A 38 -8.80 -9.47 -20.04
CA PRO A 38 -7.40 -9.87 -19.83
C PRO A 38 -6.40 -8.71 -19.80
N SER A 39 -6.75 -7.56 -20.40
CA SER A 39 -5.91 -6.37 -20.49
C SER A 39 -6.00 -5.45 -19.26
N THR A 40 -6.99 -5.65 -18.38
CA THR A 40 -7.18 -4.79 -17.21
C THR A 40 -6.59 -5.49 -15.97
N PRO A 41 -5.38 -5.12 -15.52
CA PRO A 41 -4.78 -5.72 -14.34
C PRO A 41 -5.53 -5.27 -13.07
N ALA A 42 -5.60 -6.19 -12.09
CA ALA A 42 -6.22 -5.96 -10.79
C ALA A 42 -5.40 -6.62 -9.67
N ALA A 43 -5.51 -6.07 -8.47
CA ALA A 43 -4.91 -6.59 -7.26
C ALA A 43 -5.96 -7.29 -6.40
N LEU A 44 -5.81 -8.60 -6.18
CA LEU A 44 -6.68 -9.40 -5.34
C LEU A 44 -6.01 -9.62 -3.97
N LYS A 45 -6.59 -9.02 -2.93
CA LYS A 45 -6.18 -9.20 -1.54
C LYS A 45 -7.09 -10.23 -0.87
N VAL A 46 -6.50 -11.30 -0.36
CA VAL A 46 -7.23 -12.37 0.32
C VAL A 46 -6.68 -12.58 1.72
N ARG A 47 -7.56 -12.67 2.73
CA ARG A 47 -7.16 -12.90 4.11
C ARG A 47 -7.47 -14.34 4.51
N PRO A 48 -6.47 -15.25 4.57
CA PRO A 48 -6.72 -16.64 4.93
C PRO A 48 -7.07 -16.80 6.40
N ALA A 49 -7.94 -17.77 6.70
CA ALA A 49 -8.34 -18.09 8.05
C ALA A 49 -7.14 -18.45 8.95
N LYS A 50 -7.20 -18.04 10.21
CA LYS A 50 -6.15 -18.32 11.19
C LYS A 50 -6.56 -19.48 12.08
N PRO A 51 -5.89 -20.65 12.03
CA PRO A 51 -6.33 -21.86 12.74
C PRO A 51 -6.28 -21.73 14.27
N TYR A 52 -5.55 -20.74 14.78
CA TYR A 52 -5.46 -20.44 16.22
C TYR A 52 -6.62 -19.57 16.73
N ARG A 53 -7.48 -19.02 15.85
CA ARG A 53 -8.65 -18.23 16.25
C ARG A 53 -9.90 -19.10 16.16
N HIS A 54 -10.85 -18.85 17.06
CA HIS A 54 -12.16 -19.46 16.97
C HIS A 54 -12.83 -19.08 15.62
N PRO A 55 -13.40 -20.04 14.85
CA PRO A 55 -13.91 -19.78 13.49
C PRO A 55 -14.88 -18.59 13.38
N ILE A 56 -15.80 -18.46 14.35
CA ILE A 56 -16.77 -17.35 14.40
C ILE A 56 -16.06 -16.00 14.60
N LEU A 57 -15.05 -15.94 15.49
CA LEU A 57 -14.30 -14.71 15.75
C LEU A 57 -13.42 -14.35 14.56
N ASP A 58 -12.79 -15.34 13.93
CA ASP A 58 -11.93 -15.11 12.77
C ASP A 58 -12.72 -14.61 11.55
N SER A 59 -13.88 -15.19 11.27
CA SER A 59 -14.77 -14.72 10.19
C SER A 59 -15.22 -13.29 10.45
N ARG A 60 -15.67 -12.97 11.68
CA ARG A 60 -16.07 -11.61 12.08
C ARG A 60 -14.92 -10.60 11.93
N LEU A 61 -13.72 -10.92 12.42
CA LEU A 61 -12.56 -10.04 12.33
C LEU A 61 -12.11 -9.84 10.87
N THR A 62 -12.12 -10.89 10.08
CA THR A 62 -11.70 -10.85 8.67
C THR A 62 -12.67 -10.01 7.84
N CYS A 63 -13.98 -10.22 8.01
CA CYS A 63 -15.02 -9.42 7.38
C CYS A 63 -14.93 -7.95 7.82
N GLN A 64 -14.80 -7.69 9.12
CA GLN A 64 -14.67 -6.33 9.63
C GLN A 64 -13.47 -5.60 9.00
N ARG A 65 -12.31 -6.26 8.90
CA ARG A 65 -11.09 -5.67 8.32
C ARG A 65 -11.24 -5.39 6.82
N ILE A 66 -11.79 -6.33 6.03
CA ILE A 66 -11.99 -6.14 4.59
C ILE A 66 -13.02 -5.05 4.30
N LEU A 67 -14.13 -5.03 5.04
CA LEU A 67 -15.12 -3.96 4.91
C LEU A 67 -14.55 -2.60 5.34
N GLN A 68 -13.75 -2.57 6.40
CA GLN A 68 -13.13 -1.35 6.86
C GLN A 68 -12.15 -0.79 5.82
N GLU A 69 -11.30 -1.65 5.27
CA GLU A 69 -10.36 -1.31 4.21
C GLU A 69 -11.08 -0.76 2.97
N ALA A 70 -12.12 -1.45 2.50
CA ALA A 70 -12.93 -1.01 1.35
C ALA A 70 -13.62 0.33 1.61
N ARG A 71 -14.20 0.54 2.80
CA ARG A 71 -14.85 1.81 3.17
C ARG A 71 -13.86 2.98 3.19
N CYS A 72 -12.65 2.76 3.71
CA CYS A 72 -11.59 3.78 3.71
C CYS A 72 -11.20 4.16 2.27
N LEU A 73 -10.96 3.17 1.40
CA LEU A 73 -10.61 3.39 0.00
C LEU A 73 -11.69 4.16 -0.76
N VAL A 74 -12.96 3.75 -0.64
CA VAL A 74 -14.08 4.43 -1.30
C VAL A 74 -14.23 5.87 -0.81
N LYS A 75 -14.05 6.12 0.49
CA LYS A 75 -14.11 7.48 1.05
C LYS A 75 -12.97 8.34 0.51
N LEU A 76 -11.74 7.84 0.51
CA LEU A 76 -10.57 8.57 0.02
C LEU A 76 -10.64 8.86 -1.48
N SER A 77 -11.14 7.91 -2.27
CA SER A 77 -11.39 8.11 -3.69
C SER A 77 -12.40 9.23 -3.95
N ARG A 78 -13.48 9.33 -3.15
CA ARG A 78 -14.45 10.44 -3.24
C ARG A 78 -13.83 11.80 -2.92
N GLU A 79 -12.91 11.84 -1.97
CA GLU A 79 -12.16 13.05 -1.58
C GLU A 79 -10.96 13.33 -2.51
N LYS A 80 -10.83 12.59 -3.63
CA LYS A 80 -9.75 12.73 -4.63
C LYS A 80 -8.35 12.49 -4.06
N VAL A 81 -8.24 11.70 -3.00
CA VAL A 81 -6.94 11.21 -2.50
C VAL A 81 -6.51 10.03 -3.38
N PRO A 82 -5.26 10.01 -3.87
CA PRO A 82 -4.75 8.94 -4.73
C PRO A 82 -4.64 7.62 -3.94
N VAL A 83 -5.59 6.73 -4.20
CA VAL A 83 -5.69 5.36 -3.63
C VAL A 83 -6.18 4.39 -4.72
N PRO A 84 -5.93 3.07 -4.59
CA PRO A 84 -6.50 2.09 -5.50
C PRO A 84 -8.04 2.15 -5.52
N GLY A 85 -8.64 2.14 -6.71
CA GLY A 85 -10.08 1.98 -6.85
C GLY A 85 -10.54 0.60 -6.35
N VAL A 86 -11.65 0.54 -5.60
CA VAL A 86 -12.28 -0.74 -5.21
C VAL A 86 -13.11 -1.25 -6.38
N LEU A 87 -12.81 -2.46 -6.86
CA LEU A 87 -13.50 -3.06 -8.01
C LEU A 87 -14.59 -4.04 -7.58
N ALA A 88 -14.29 -4.90 -6.62
CA ALA A 88 -15.23 -5.85 -6.06
C ALA A 88 -14.77 -6.28 -4.67
N LEU A 89 -15.71 -6.76 -3.84
CA LEU A 89 -15.39 -7.39 -2.56
C LEU A 89 -16.40 -8.48 -2.30
N ASP A 90 -15.99 -9.47 -1.54
CA ASP A 90 -16.87 -10.51 -1.05
C ASP A 90 -16.53 -10.80 0.41
N VAL A 91 -17.59 -10.84 1.20
CA VAL A 91 -17.58 -11.10 2.62
C VAL A 91 -18.68 -12.11 2.87
N GLU A 92 -18.44 -13.36 2.44
CA GLU A 92 -19.23 -14.50 2.89
C GLU A 92 -19.00 -14.70 4.40
N CYS A 93 -19.75 -13.94 5.19
CA CYS A 93 -20.00 -14.31 6.56
C CYS A 93 -20.95 -15.50 6.52
N GLY A 94 -20.45 -16.70 6.78
CA GLY A 94 -21.26 -17.91 7.00
C GLY A 94 -22.15 -17.79 8.24
N PHE A 95 -23.07 -16.83 8.24
CA PHE A 95 -24.19 -16.73 9.16
C PHE A 95 -25.43 -17.23 8.43
N ASP A 96 -25.53 -18.55 8.30
CA ASP A 96 -26.83 -19.19 8.29
C ASP A 96 -27.42 -19.02 9.69
N GLY A 97 -28.25 -18.01 9.89
CA GLY A 97 -28.94 -17.83 11.15
C GLY A 97 -29.87 -16.64 11.18
N ASP A 98 -31.10 -16.81 10.70
CA ASP A 98 -32.27 -16.69 11.59
C ASP A 98 -33.56 -17.33 11.01
N GLY A 99 -34.22 -18.15 11.83
CA GLY A 99 -35.69 -18.31 11.89
C GLY A 99 -36.46 -19.06 10.80
N ASP A 100 -36.45 -20.40 10.81
CA ASP A 100 -37.72 -21.15 10.98
C ASP A 100 -37.43 -22.56 11.48
N GLY A 101 -38.02 -22.90 12.63
CA GLY A 101 -37.95 -24.23 13.22
C GLY A 101 -38.81 -25.19 12.40
N LYS A 102 -38.26 -25.72 11.31
CA LYS A 102 -38.84 -26.87 10.63
C LYS A 102 -37.77 -27.89 10.32
N SER A 103 -37.78 -28.93 11.15
CA SER A 103 -37.15 -30.23 10.94
C SER A 103 -37.27 -30.60 9.47
N ARG A 104 -36.16 -30.54 8.73
CA ARG A 104 -36.08 -31.04 7.38
C ARG A 104 -35.24 -32.30 7.46
N GLU A 105 -35.94 -33.39 7.17
CA GLU A 105 -35.53 -34.77 7.33
C GLU A 105 -34.20 -35.07 6.65
N GLU A 106 -33.47 -35.98 7.28
CA GLU A 106 -32.24 -36.60 6.80
C GLU A 106 -32.51 -37.33 5.49
N GLY A 107 -31.67 -37.08 4.48
CA GLY A 107 -31.64 -37.85 3.25
C GLY A 107 -31.49 -36.98 2.01
N GLU A 108 -30.25 -36.71 1.62
CA GLU A 108 -29.74 -36.97 0.26
C GLU A 108 -28.31 -36.43 0.13
N ASP A 109 -27.43 -37.34 -0.32
CA ASP A 109 -26.02 -37.12 -0.55
C ASP A 109 -25.77 -35.98 -1.54
N MET A 110 -25.41 -34.81 -1.03
CA MET A 110 -24.79 -33.71 -1.80
C MET A 110 -23.32 -33.58 -1.39
N ALA A 111 -22.55 -34.63 -1.70
CA ALA A 111 -21.11 -34.55 -1.84
C ALA A 111 -20.78 -33.62 -3.02
N GLY A 112 -20.57 -32.33 -2.77
CA GLY A 112 -20.25 -31.39 -3.85
C GLY A 112 -20.08 -29.91 -3.51
N LYS A 113 -20.32 -29.45 -2.27
CA LYS A 113 -19.85 -28.12 -1.85
C LYS A 113 -18.53 -28.27 -1.12
N GLY A 114 -17.44 -28.18 -1.87
CA GLY A 114 -16.14 -27.93 -1.27
C GLY A 114 -16.27 -26.72 -0.37
N SER A 115 -16.11 -26.93 0.93
CA SER A 115 -16.02 -25.88 1.94
C SER A 115 -14.82 -25.01 1.58
N SER A 116 -15.02 -24.04 0.71
CA SER A 116 -14.00 -23.06 0.35
C SER A 116 -13.70 -22.30 1.62
N ASN A 117 -12.51 -22.56 2.18
CA ASN A 117 -12.00 -22.05 3.45
C ASN A 117 -11.69 -20.54 3.42
N TRP A 118 -12.35 -19.79 2.52
CA TRP A 118 -12.13 -18.39 2.25
C TRP A 118 -13.20 -17.59 2.96
N THR A 119 -12.75 -16.70 3.84
CA THR A 119 -13.64 -15.96 4.74
C THR A 119 -13.96 -14.56 4.25
N ALA A 120 -13.15 -13.98 3.35
CA ALA A 120 -13.44 -12.77 2.57
C ALA A 120 -12.26 -12.37 1.65
N TRP A 121 -12.55 -11.62 0.60
CA TRP A 121 -11.56 -11.05 -0.32
C TRP A 121 -11.93 -9.64 -0.79
N LEU A 122 -10.90 -8.87 -1.22
CA LEU A 122 -11.03 -7.52 -1.75
C LEU A 122 -10.26 -7.43 -3.07
N LEU A 123 -10.96 -7.04 -4.14
CA LEU A 123 -10.39 -6.78 -5.45
C LEU A 123 -10.28 -5.27 -5.68
N MET A 124 -9.09 -4.82 -6.06
CA MET A 124 -8.76 -3.42 -6.25
C MET A 124 -8.07 -3.20 -7.60
N GLU A 125 -8.05 -1.95 -8.04
CA GLU A 125 -7.23 -1.48 -9.14
C GLU A 125 -5.76 -1.86 -8.93
N TRP A 126 -5.11 -2.31 -10.01
CA TRP A 126 -3.67 -2.46 -10.00
C TRP A 126 -3.00 -1.09 -10.06
N VAL A 127 -2.17 -0.78 -9.06
CA VAL A 127 -1.36 0.43 -9.09
C VAL A 127 -0.05 0.11 -9.79
N ASP A 128 0.17 0.69 -10.97
CA ASP A 128 1.49 0.66 -11.61
C ASP A 128 2.45 1.61 -10.89
N GLY A 129 3.68 1.17 -10.67
CA GLY A 129 4.70 1.96 -10.02
C GLY A 129 5.65 1.17 -9.14
N ILE A 130 6.54 1.89 -8.48
CA ILE A 130 7.52 1.35 -7.52
C ILE A 130 7.20 1.87 -6.12
N VAL A 131 7.47 1.07 -5.10
CA VAL A 131 7.26 1.52 -3.71
C VAL A 131 8.26 2.62 -3.36
N VAL A 132 7.80 3.64 -2.63
CA VAL A 132 8.63 4.80 -2.26
C VAL A 132 9.89 4.38 -1.52
N ARG A 133 9.81 3.34 -0.68
CA ARG A 133 11.00 2.75 -0.03
C ARG A 133 12.11 2.42 -1.04
N GLN A 134 11.77 1.77 -2.15
CA GLN A 134 12.74 1.41 -3.18
C GLN A 134 13.27 2.64 -3.93
N VAL A 135 12.41 3.63 -4.20
CA VAL A 135 12.80 4.90 -4.83
C VAL A 135 13.90 5.59 -4.00
N VAL A 136 13.65 5.74 -2.70
CA VAL A 136 14.58 6.39 -1.76
C VAL A 136 15.84 5.56 -1.60
N ASP A 137 15.75 4.22 -1.47
CA ASP A 137 16.92 3.33 -1.41
C ASP A 137 17.82 3.46 -2.64
N CYS A 138 17.23 3.52 -3.84
CA CYS A 138 17.96 3.70 -5.09
C CYS A 138 18.63 5.08 -5.15
N TRP A 139 17.92 6.13 -4.71
CA TRP A 139 18.46 7.50 -4.66
C TRP A 139 19.64 7.61 -3.68
N GLU A 140 19.55 7.04 -2.47
CA GLU A 140 20.65 7.08 -1.50
C GLU A 140 21.91 6.34 -2.02
N LYS A 141 21.71 5.21 -2.71
CA LYS A 141 22.81 4.47 -3.36
C LYS A 141 23.43 5.27 -4.50
N TRP A 142 22.61 5.95 -5.30
CA TRP A 142 23.07 6.82 -6.39
C TRP A 142 23.94 7.97 -5.86
N VAL A 143 23.45 8.71 -4.86
CA VAL A 143 24.20 9.83 -4.24
C VAL A 143 25.53 9.34 -3.68
N LYS A 144 25.52 8.23 -2.94
CA LYS A 144 26.76 7.65 -2.37
C LYS A 144 27.76 7.22 -3.44
N SER A 145 27.30 6.77 -4.61
CA SER A 145 28.16 6.43 -5.74
C SER A 145 28.79 7.68 -6.36
N LYS A 146 28.01 8.76 -6.52
CA LYS A 146 28.46 10.04 -7.08
C LYS A 146 29.45 10.77 -6.16
N GLU A 147 29.22 10.77 -4.85
CA GLU A 147 30.16 11.32 -3.86
C GLU A 147 31.53 10.64 -3.91
N LYS A 148 31.57 9.32 -4.14
CA LYS A 148 32.82 8.55 -4.28
C LYS A 148 33.57 8.83 -5.58
N ALA A 149 32.88 9.28 -6.63
CA ALA A 149 33.47 9.49 -7.96
C ALA A 149 34.27 10.81 -8.08
N GLY A 150 34.04 11.79 -7.20
CA GLY A 150 34.91 12.96 -7.02
C GLY A 150 34.84 14.07 -8.11
N LEU A 151 34.34 15.24 -7.67
CA LEU A 151 34.73 16.60 -8.12
C LEU A 151 34.15 17.28 -9.39
N SER A 152 33.06 16.80 -9.98
CA SER A 152 32.26 17.64 -10.93
C SER A 152 30.75 17.60 -10.71
N ASP A 153 30.25 16.66 -9.90
CA ASP A 153 28.81 16.39 -9.78
C ASP A 153 28.12 17.09 -8.59
N HIS A 154 28.77 18.02 -7.88
CA HIS A 154 28.13 18.71 -6.74
C HIS A 154 26.85 19.46 -7.11
N MET A 155 26.79 20.00 -8.33
CA MET A 155 25.58 20.65 -8.83
C MET A 155 24.47 19.65 -9.15
N GLU A 156 24.82 18.46 -9.66
CA GLU A 156 23.86 17.37 -9.93
C GLU A 156 23.30 16.77 -8.64
N ILE A 157 24.17 16.55 -7.65
CA ILE A 157 23.77 16.05 -6.33
C ILE A 157 22.82 17.03 -5.64
N ARG A 158 23.15 18.33 -5.65
CA ARG A 158 22.25 19.34 -5.08
C ARG A 158 20.91 19.39 -5.79
N LYS A 159 20.90 19.30 -7.12
CA LYS A 159 19.66 19.24 -7.90
C LYS A 159 18.83 17.99 -7.56
N SER A 160 19.46 16.83 -7.36
CA SER A 160 18.73 15.62 -6.98
C SER A 160 18.25 15.64 -5.52
N GLU A 161 18.92 16.37 -4.63
CA GLU A 161 18.44 16.68 -3.29
C GLU A 161 17.20 17.58 -3.33
N ASP A 162 17.17 18.58 -4.21
CA ASP A 162 15.98 19.41 -4.41
C ASP A 162 14.79 18.55 -4.93
N GLU A 163 15.04 17.62 -5.85
CA GLU A 163 14.01 16.71 -6.37
C GLU A 163 13.46 15.75 -5.29
N ILE A 164 14.30 15.19 -4.41
CA ILE A 164 13.80 14.34 -3.32
C ILE A 164 13.01 15.17 -2.29
N CYS A 165 13.41 16.41 -2.02
CA CYS A 165 12.65 17.33 -1.18
C CYS A 165 11.25 17.58 -1.75
N VAL A 166 11.14 17.78 -3.07
CA VAL A 166 9.84 17.90 -3.75
C VAL A 166 9.00 16.63 -3.59
N LEU A 167 9.59 15.44 -3.76
CA LEU A 167 8.90 14.17 -3.53
C LEU A 167 8.37 14.07 -2.08
N LEU A 168 9.21 14.33 -1.09
CA LEU A 168 8.87 14.28 0.33
C LEU A 168 7.75 15.26 0.68
N ARG A 169 7.80 16.49 0.14
CA ARG A 169 6.73 17.47 0.32
C ARG A 169 5.40 16.99 -0.26
N ARG A 170 5.42 16.34 -1.43
CA ARG A 170 4.22 15.74 -2.04
C ARG A 170 3.66 14.58 -1.23
N ILE A 171 4.52 13.77 -0.59
CA ILE A 171 4.08 12.74 0.37
C ILE A 171 3.33 13.41 1.52
N GLY A 172 3.89 14.50 2.08
CA GLY A 172 3.25 15.29 3.13
C GLY A 172 1.85 15.79 2.75
N LEU A 173 1.69 16.30 1.52
CA LEU A 173 0.40 16.76 1.01
C LEU A 173 -0.63 15.62 0.89
N VAL A 174 -0.23 14.45 0.38
CA VAL A 174 -1.12 13.28 0.22
C VAL A 174 -1.56 12.73 1.58
N VAL A 175 -0.63 12.61 2.53
CA VAL A 175 -0.95 12.20 3.91
C VAL A 175 -1.86 13.22 4.59
N GLY A 176 -1.62 14.52 4.34
CA GLY A 176 -2.48 15.60 4.78
C GLY A 176 -3.91 15.49 4.28
N ALA A 177 -4.08 15.22 2.97
CA ALA A 177 -5.38 15.02 2.36
C ALA A 177 -6.12 13.80 2.94
N MET A 178 -5.41 12.70 3.22
CA MET A 178 -5.96 11.53 3.91
C MET A 178 -6.49 11.88 5.30
N HIS A 179 -5.71 12.61 6.11
CA HIS A 179 -6.13 13.04 7.45
C HIS A 179 -7.27 14.07 7.42
N GLN A 180 -7.29 14.96 6.42
CA GLN A 180 -8.38 15.90 6.17
C GLN A 180 -9.69 15.17 5.85
N ALA A 181 -9.63 14.08 5.08
CA ALA A 181 -10.76 13.18 4.82
C ALA A 181 -11.23 12.39 6.07
N GLY A 182 -10.55 12.56 7.21
CA GLY A 182 -10.88 11.90 8.48
C GLY A 182 -10.54 10.41 8.48
N ILE A 183 -9.58 9.99 7.66
CA ILE A 183 -9.02 8.63 7.67
C ILE A 183 -7.63 8.70 8.29
N VAL A 184 -7.34 7.73 9.16
CA VAL A 184 -6.01 7.44 9.69
C VAL A 184 -5.63 6.05 9.17
N HIS A 185 -4.41 5.90 8.67
CA HIS A 185 -3.91 4.67 8.04
C HIS A 185 -3.59 3.58 9.06
N GLY A 186 -3.01 3.93 10.21
CA GLY A 186 -2.66 2.99 11.29
C GLY A 186 -1.40 2.14 11.05
N ASP A 187 -0.80 2.22 9.86
CA ASP A 187 0.47 1.56 9.49
C ASP A 187 1.18 2.34 8.38
N LEU A 188 1.31 3.66 8.56
CA LEU A 188 1.84 4.53 7.51
C LEU A 188 3.37 4.39 7.39
N THR A 189 3.85 3.59 6.45
CA THR A 189 5.28 3.35 6.20
C THR A 189 5.67 3.66 4.75
N THR A 190 6.98 3.77 4.46
CA THR A 190 7.48 3.99 3.08
C THR A 190 7.19 2.85 2.11
N SER A 191 6.84 1.67 2.63
CA SER A 191 6.42 0.51 1.80
C SER A 191 4.93 0.56 1.44
N ASN A 192 4.14 1.35 2.17
CA ASN A 192 2.70 1.54 1.94
C ASN A 192 2.42 2.79 1.08
N LEU A 193 3.45 3.29 0.41
CA LEU A 193 3.40 4.38 -0.55
C LEU A 193 3.97 3.90 -1.89
N MET A 194 3.26 4.17 -2.98
CA MET A 194 3.69 3.86 -4.33
C MET A 194 3.89 5.12 -5.16
N LEU A 195 4.91 5.13 -6.01
CA LEU A 195 5.15 6.17 -7.00
C LEU A 195 4.75 5.64 -8.39
N ARG A 196 3.65 6.17 -8.91
CA ARG A 196 3.08 5.85 -10.22
C ARG A 196 3.61 6.84 -11.28
N PRO A 197 4.36 6.41 -12.31
CA PRO A 197 4.86 7.32 -13.34
C PRO A 197 3.75 8.06 -14.08
N VAL A 198 3.94 9.37 -14.30
CA VAL A 198 2.98 10.20 -15.05
C VAL A 198 3.17 9.93 -16.55
N GLY A 199 2.30 9.13 -17.15
CA GLY A 199 2.43 8.73 -18.56
C GLY A 199 1.58 7.51 -18.95
N HIS A 200 1.16 6.72 -17.97
CA HIS A 200 0.14 5.67 -18.13
C HIS A 200 -1.20 6.17 -17.57
N THR A 201 -1.77 7.21 -18.17
CA THR A 201 -3.23 7.34 -18.12
C THR A 201 -3.76 6.17 -18.92
N SER A 202 -4.46 5.26 -18.24
CA SER A 202 -5.18 4.13 -18.85
C SER A 202 -5.94 4.66 -20.07
N ALA A 203 -5.46 4.32 -21.26
CA ALA A 203 -6.01 4.78 -22.51
C ALA A 203 -7.41 4.17 -22.70
N HIS A 204 -8.43 4.87 -22.19
CA HIS A 204 -9.79 4.79 -22.70
C HIS A 204 -10.01 5.96 -23.66
N GLN A 205 -9.33 5.93 -24.81
CA GLN A 205 -9.79 6.59 -26.02
C GLN A 205 -9.61 5.65 -27.21
N SER A 206 -10.70 5.57 -27.97
CA SER A 206 -10.96 4.84 -29.19
C SER A 206 -9.85 4.89 -30.25
N VAL A 207 -9.54 3.70 -30.79
CA VAL A 207 -9.35 3.33 -32.21
C VAL A 207 -8.25 4.03 -33.03
N GLU A 208 -7.51 3.15 -33.73
CA GLU A 208 -6.72 3.30 -34.95
C GLU A 208 -5.21 3.57 -34.85
N GLY A 209 -4.48 2.77 -35.64
CA GLY A 209 -3.11 2.40 -35.40
C GLY A 209 -2.07 3.42 -35.86
N LYS A 210 -0.91 3.33 -35.21
CA LYS A 210 0.40 3.41 -35.83
C LYS A 210 1.43 2.92 -34.84
N GLU A 211 2.06 1.81 -35.20
CA GLU A 211 3.29 1.35 -34.60
C GLU A 211 4.35 2.45 -34.75
N THR A 212 4.88 2.93 -33.63
CA THR A 212 6.20 3.54 -33.61
C THR A 212 6.88 3.19 -32.30
N GLU A 213 8.06 2.60 -32.48
CA GLU A 213 8.95 2.05 -31.47
C GLU A 213 9.44 3.12 -30.48
N SER A 214 10.01 2.63 -29.37
CA SER A 214 10.91 3.32 -28.43
C SER A 214 10.26 3.87 -27.16
N THR A 215 10.02 3.01 -26.17
CA THR A 215 10.29 3.37 -24.78
C THR A 215 10.74 2.11 -24.06
N GLN A 216 12.00 2.09 -23.63
CA GLN A 216 12.55 1.05 -22.77
C GLN A 216 11.69 0.98 -21.51
N LEU A 217 10.87 -0.07 -21.44
CA LEU A 217 10.12 -0.43 -20.25
C LEU A 217 11.14 -0.69 -19.16
N ILE A 218 11.19 0.20 -18.17
CA ILE A 218 11.93 -0.01 -16.92
C ILE A 218 11.37 -1.29 -16.33
N SER A 219 12.16 -2.34 -16.50
CA SER A 219 11.87 -3.69 -16.10
C SER A 219 11.50 -3.69 -14.62
N THR A 220 10.28 -4.13 -14.32
CA THR A 220 9.77 -4.45 -12.98
C THR A 220 10.48 -5.66 -12.37
N CYS A 221 11.79 -5.77 -12.52
CA CYS A 221 12.56 -6.87 -11.98
C CYS A 221 13.15 -6.52 -10.62
N ILE A 222 12.55 -7.15 -9.60
CA ILE A 222 13.28 -7.64 -8.44
C ILE A 222 14.37 -8.59 -8.98
N THR A 223 15.50 -8.04 -9.44
CA THR A 223 16.68 -8.83 -9.81
C THR A 223 17.78 -8.56 -8.80
N GLN A 224 18.16 -9.65 -8.15
CA GLN A 224 19.31 -9.78 -7.27
C GLN A 224 20.61 -9.47 -8.03
N ASP A 225 21.52 -8.82 -7.31
CA ASP A 225 22.97 -8.70 -7.49
C ASP A 225 23.59 -9.20 -8.80
N ALA A 226 24.16 -8.27 -9.59
CA ALA A 226 25.47 -8.43 -10.22
C ALA A 226 25.93 -7.14 -10.94
N GLY A 227 27.16 -6.69 -10.63
CA GLY A 227 27.96 -5.82 -11.48
C GLY A 227 27.97 -4.33 -11.12
N LEU A 228 29.17 -3.75 -10.99
CA LEU A 228 29.36 -2.30 -10.90
C LEU A 228 28.83 -1.64 -12.19
N GLN A 229 27.56 -1.27 -12.18
CA GLN A 229 27.05 -0.15 -12.95
C GLN A 229 26.76 0.94 -11.93
N ILE A 230 27.21 2.17 -12.20
CA ILE A 230 26.77 3.33 -11.44
C ILE A 230 25.24 3.25 -11.44
N PRO A 231 24.56 3.28 -10.28
CA PRO A 231 23.10 3.24 -10.26
C PRO A 231 22.61 4.32 -11.22
N GLU A 232 21.66 4.02 -12.11
CA GLU A 232 21.03 5.05 -12.90
C GLU A 232 20.20 5.94 -11.95
N LYS A 233 20.11 7.24 -12.23
CA LYS A 233 19.35 8.17 -11.37
C LYS A 233 17.88 7.75 -11.38
N PRO A 234 17.24 7.46 -10.23
CA PRO A 234 15.83 7.11 -10.22
C PRO A 234 14.98 8.32 -10.64
N SER A 235 13.91 8.08 -11.40
CA SER A 235 12.88 9.09 -11.63
C SER A 235 12.09 9.30 -10.34
N LEU A 236 11.99 10.54 -9.89
CA LEU A 236 11.21 10.95 -8.71
C LEU A 236 9.85 11.56 -9.11
N ASP A 237 9.60 11.64 -10.42
CA ASP A 237 8.35 12.13 -10.99
C ASP A 237 7.30 11.02 -11.04
N GLY A 238 6.07 11.35 -10.66
CA GLY A 238 5.00 10.36 -10.54
C GLY A 238 3.96 10.74 -9.52
N GLU A 239 2.74 10.23 -9.64
CA GLU A 239 1.69 10.35 -8.62
C GLU A 239 2.00 9.45 -7.41
N ILE A 240 1.83 9.97 -6.19
CA ILE A 240 2.02 9.17 -4.97
C ILE A 240 0.67 8.55 -4.61
N VAL A 241 0.60 7.23 -4.57
CA VAL A 241 -0.61 6.46 -4.25
C VAL A 241 -0.43 5.77 -2.90
N LEU A 242 -1.37 5.98 -1.97
CA LEU A 242 -1.42 5.28 -0.68
C LEU A 242 -2.00 3.88 -0.87
N ILE A 243 -1.38 2.86 -0.28
CA ILE A 243 -1.82 1.46 -0.36
C ILE A 243 -1.88 0.82 1.03
N ASP A 244 -2.58 -0.31 1.11
CA ASP A 244 -2.73 -1.13 2.32
C ASP A 244 -3.44 -0.45 3.52
N PHE A 245 -4.75 -0.28 3.39
CA PHE A 245 -5.60 0.27 4.46
C PHE A 245 -6.08 -0.80 5.46
N GLY A 246 -5.29 -1.86 5.67
CA GLY A 246 -5.68 -3.02 6.46
C GLY A 246 -5.92 -2.76 7.96
N LEU A 247 -5.30 -1.71 8.50
CA LEU A 247 -5.49 -1.21 9.88
C LEU A 247 -6.13 0.18 9.93
N ALA A 248 -6.57 0.68 8.77
CA ALA A 248 -7.07 2.05 8.67
C ALA A 248 -8.43 2.22 9.36
N GLY A 249 -8.61 3.37 9.97
CA GLY A 249 -9.81 3.73 10.72
C GLY A 249 -10.31 5.11 10.35
N GLN A 250 -11.58 5.36 10.63
CA GLN A 250 -12.08 6.73 10.67
C GLN A 250 -11.74 7.32 12.04
N SER A 251 -10.97 8.39 12.06
CA SER A 251 -10.70 9.13 13.30
C SER A 251 -10.63 10.62 13.04
N ILE A 252 -11.22 11.36 13.97
CA ILE A 252 -11.15 12.83 14.03
C ILE A 252 -10.12 13.30 15.07
N GLN A 253 -9.54 12.37 15.84
CA GLN A 253 -8.62 12.70 16.92
C GLN A 253 -7.26 13.09 16.35
N ASP A 254 -6.73 14.23 16.80
CA ASP A 254 -5.42 14.70 16.36
C ASP A 254 -4.27 13.84 16.89
N GLU A 255 -4.49 13.10 17.99
CA GLU A 255 -3.52 12.13 18.52
C GLU A 255 -3.29 10.99 17.52
N ASP A 256 -4.35 10.40 16.95
CA ASP A 256 -4.22 9.29 16.01
C ASP A 256 -3.50 9.72 14.72
N ARG A 257 -3.81 10.92 14.21
CA ARG A 257 -3.12 11.54 13.07
C ARG A 257 -1.64 11.81 13.37
N ALA A 258 -1.33 12.23 14.60
CA ALA A 258 0.05 12.47 15.03
C ALA A 258 0.82 11.16 15.19
N VAL A 259 0.17 10.08 15.66
CA VAL A 259 0.77 8.74 15.72
C VAL A 259 1.10 8.24 14.32
N ASP A 260 0.21 8.42 13.33
CA ASP A 260 0.49 8.07 11.93
C ASP A 260 1.73 8.78 11.37
N LEU A 261 1.84 10.10 11.58
CA LEU A 261 3.01 10.87 11.17
C LEU A 261 4.28 10.41 11.89
N TYR A 262 4.17 10.03 13.17
CA TYR A 262 5.29 9.51 13.94
C TYR A 262 5.74 8.13 13.43
N VAL A 263 4.82 7.24 13.06
CA VAL A 263 5.16 5.94 12.45
C VAL A 263 5.91 6.16 11.13
N LEU A 264 5.44 7.09 10.29
CA LEU A 264 6.11 7.42 9.04
C LEU A 264 7.53 7.98 9.29
N GLU A 265 7.67 8.91 10.25
CA GLU A 265 8.98 9.45 10.66
C GLU A 265 9.95 8.35 11.10
N ARG A 266 9.47 7.36 11.86
CA ARG A 266 10.29 6.22 12.30
C ARG A 266 10.61 5.25 11.17
N ALA A 267 9.70 5.06 10.23
CA ALA A 267 9.95 4.24 9.04
C ALA A 267 11.08 4.84 8.18
N PHE A 268 11.09 6.18 7.99
CA PHE A 268 12.19 6.88 7.34
C PHE A 268 13.50 6.78 8.12
N GLY A 269 13.51 7.08 9.42
CA GLY A 269 14.73 6.98 10.23
C GLY A 269 15.32 5.58 10.30
N SER A 270 14.50 4.53 10.23
CA SER A 270 14.97 3.14 10.24
C SER A 270 15.49 2.67 8.88
N SER A 271 14.84 3.07 7.78
CA SER A 271 15.11 2.51 6.45
C SER A 271 16.07 3.40 5.63
N HIS A 272 16.05 4.71 5.88
CA HIS A 272 16.68 5.73 5.04
C HIS A 272 17.41 6.79 5.91
N PRO A 273 18.57 6.45 6.51
CA PRO A 273 19.26 7.33 7.46
C PRO A 273 19.72 8.67 6.85
N ARG A 274 20.01 8.72 5.54
CA ARG A 274 20.41 9.96 4.88
C ARG A 274 19.22 10.87 4.61
N THR A 275 18.05 10.28 4.37
CA THR A 275 16.81 11.02 4.07
C THR A 275 16.08 11.46 5.35
N GLU A 276 16.40 10.89 6.52
CA GLU A 276 15.80 11.26 7.82
C GLU A 276 15.82 12.78 8.12
N PRO A 277 16.92 13.53 7.90
CA PRO A 277 16.95 14.98 8.13
C PRO A 277 16.00 15.75 7.20
N LEU A 278 15.71 15.21 6.01
CA LEU A 278 14.82 15.81 5.02
C LEU A 278 13.33 15.56 5.33
N PHE A 279 13.02 14.83 6.40
CA PHE A 279 11.64 14.59 6.83
C PHE A 279 10.89 15.89 7.19
N CYS A 280 11.61 16.98 7.48
CA CYS A 280 11.02 18.30 7.63
C CYS A 280 10.19 18.72 6.40
N GLU A 281 10.56 18.30 5.19
CA GLU A 281 9.80 18.61 3.96
C GLU A 281 8.45 17.88 3.91
N VAL A 282 8.38 16.64 4.43
CA VAL A 282 7.11 15.93 4.62
C VAL A 282 6.21 16.71 5.57
N LEU A 283 6.76 17.20 6.68
CA LEU A 283 6.00 17.98 7.66
C LEU A 283 5.58 19.35 7.10
N ALA A 284 6.41 19.98 6.28
CA ALA A 284 6.08 21.23 5.60
C ALA A 284 4.91 21.03 4.62
N GLY A 285 4.98 19.99 3.78
CA GLY A 285 3.87 19.62 2.88
C GLY A 285 2.59 19.27 3.65
N TYR A 286 2.73 18.57 4.78
CA TYR A 286 1.60 18.27 5.65
C TYR A 286 0.99 19.53 6.28
N ALA A 287 1.81 20.49 6.73
CA ALA A 287 1.35 21.75 7.32
C ALA A 287 0.47 22.57 6.35
N GLU A 288 0.80 22.50 5.06
CA GLU A 288 0.11 23.24 3.98
C GLU A 288 -1.18 22.56 3.50
N SER A 289 -1.36 21.28 3.83
CA SER A 289 -2.47 20.47 3.30
C SER A 289 -3.85 20.93 3.76
N TYR A 290 -4.05 21.21 5.05
CA TYR A 290 -5.35 21.67 5.60
C TYR A 290 -5.19 22.50 6.88
N LYS A 291 -6.21 23.32 7.19
CA LYS A 291 -6.19 24.29 8.31
C LYS A 291 -5.87 23.68 9.68
N GLY A 292 -6.28 22.43 9.91
CA GLY A 292 -6.06 21.71 11.17
C GLY A 292 -4.68 21.06 11.31
N ALA A 293 -3.86 21.03 10.24
CA ALA A 293 -2.58 20.34 10.23
C ALA A 293 -1.63 20.85 11.32
N ASN A 294 -1.60 22.16 11.59
CA ASN A 294 -0.77 22.76 12.63
C ASN A 294 -1.06 22.23 14.05
N LEU A 295 -2.33 21.87 14.33
CA LEU A 295 -2.70 21.29 15.62
C LEU A 295 -2.15 19.87 15.76
N VAL A 296 -2.22 19.08 14.68
CA VAL A 296 -1.62 17.75 14.61
C VAL A 296 -0.09 17.82 14.74
N LEU A 297 0.57 18.80 14.12
CA LEU A 297 2.03 18.97 14.23
C LEU A 297 2.47 19.32 15.67
N LYS A 298 1.72 20.19 16.37
CA LYS A 298 1.95 20.42 17.80
C LYS A 298 1.74 19.14 18.62
N LYS A 299 0.76 18.32 18.23
CA LYS A 299 0.50 17.05 18.90
C LYS A 299 1.60 16.02 18.63
N LEU A 300 2.16 15.98 17.42
CA LEU A 300 3.29 15.14 17.04
C LEU A 300 4.50 15.37 17.95
N GLU A 301 4.78 16.61 18.38
CA GLU A 301 5.85 16.89 19.35
C GLU A 301 5.61 16.18 20.70
N GLN A 302 4.36 16.15 21.16
CA GLN A 302 3.99 15.42 22.39
C GLN A 302 4.16 13.90 22.21
N VAL A 303 3.77 13.37 21.05
CA VAL A 303 3.94 11.95 20.70
C VAL A 303 5.43 11.59 20.64
N ARG A 304 6.28 12.43 20.03
CA ARG A 304 7.75 12.24 19.98
C ARG A 304 8.37 12.15 21.37
N LEU A 305 7.95 13.00 22.30
CA LEU A 305 8.44 12.99 23.69
C LEU A 305 8.04 11.72 24.44
N ARG A 306 6.90 11.12 24.12
CA ARG A 306 6.44 9.84 24.71
C ARG A 306 7.09 8.63 24.04
N GLY A 307 7.31 8.69 22.72
CA GLY A 307 7.86 7.61 21.91
C GLY A 307 9.36 7.40 22.09
N ARG A 308 10.11 8.45 22.42
CA ARG A 308 11.45 8.30 23.01
C ARG A 308 11.23 7.81 24.43
N LYS A 309 11.51 6.52 24.69
CA LYS A 309 11.49 5.97 26.05
C LYS A 309 12.06 7.03 27.00
N ARG A 310 11.24 7.49 27.97
CA ARG A 310 11.77 8.14 29.17
C ARG A 310 12.86 7.19 29.65
N SER A 311 14.11 7.62 29.54
CA SER A 311 15.21 6.92 30.18
C SER A 311 14.90 7.01 31.65
N MET A 312 14.27 5.97 32.21
CA MET A 312 14.14 5.79 33.65
C MET A 312 15.54 5.40 34.14
N ILE A 313 16.42 6.39 34.22
CA ILE A 313 17.60 6.36 35.05
C ILE A 313 17.15 7.04 36.34
N GLY A 314 16.59 6.22 37.23
CA GLY A 314 16.56 6.49 38.66
C GLY A 314 17.81 5.92 39.30
#